data_AF-A0A9D2PF02-F1
#
_entry.id   AF-A0A9D2PF02-F1
#
_cell.length_a   1.000
_cell.length_b   1.000
_cell.length_c   1.000
_cell.angle_alpha   90.00
_cell.angle_beta   90.00
_cell.angle_gamma   90.00
#
_symmetry.space_group_name_H-M   'P 1'
#
loop_
_entity.id
_entity.type
_entity.pdbx_description
1 polymer ?
#
loop_
_entity_poly.entity_id
_entity_poly.type
_entity_poly.pdbx_seq_one_letter_code
_entity_poly.pdbx_strand_id
1 'polypeptide(L)' 'MLRLRMMRAPQKYVQGKNSLLQFHKEMESLGDKWLFICSRSGYKMTHDKIEKSFEGTQDVRQYEIFGGVSSTG' A
#
# COMPACT_ATOMS: atom_id res chain seq x y z
N MET A 1 27.57 14.72 29.22
CA MET A 1 27.03 13.43 28.73
C MET A 1 26.13 13.72 27.55
N LEU A 2 26.42 13.21 26.34
CA LEU A 2 25.55 13.38 25.19
C LEU A 2 24.29 12.52 25.37
N ARG A 3 23.10 13.12 25.27
CA ARG A 3 21.82 12.43 25.39
C ARG A 3 21.57 11.61 24.11
N LEU A 4 21.39 10.29 24.26
CA LEU A 4 20.99 9.42 23.16
C LEU A 4 19.61 9.87 22.64
N ARG A 5 19.49 10.08 21.32
CA ARG A 5 18.21 10.39 20.66
C ARG A 5 17.69 9.14 19.96
N MET A 6 16.43 8.83 20.19
CA MET A 6 15.76 7.73 19.49
C MET A 6 15.43 8.17 18.06
N MET A 7 15.81 7.35 17.08
CA MET A 7 15.35 7.50 15.69
C MET A 7 14.25 6.47 15.41
N ARG A 8 13.18 6.93 14.74
CA ARG A 8 12.12 6.07 14.21
C ARG A 8 12.07 6.28 12.71
N ALA A 9 11.94 5.20 11.95
CA ALA A 9 11.82 5.23 10.50
C ALA A 9 10.86 4.14 10.02
N PRO A 10 10.19 4.33 8.87
CA PRO A 10 9.54 3.23 8.17
C PRO A 10 10.55 2.13 7.82
N GLN A 11 10.09 0.88 7.75
CA GLN A 11 10.94 -0.24 7.35
C GLN A 11 11.41 -0.10 5.89
N LYS A 12 10.55 0.42 5.01
CA LYS A 12 10.82 0.60 3.57
C LYS A 12 10.16 1.89 3.07
N TYR A 13 10.85 2.64 2.22
CA TYR A 13 10.32 3.78 1.46
C TYR A 13 10.63 3.57 -0.02
N VAL A 14 9.59 3.46 -0.85
CA VAL A 14 9.71 3.23 -2.30
C VAL A 14 9.12 4.41 -3.05
N GLN A 15 9.92 5.04 -3.91
CA GLN A 15 9.51 6.18 -4.73
C GLN A 15 9.98 6.00 -6.17
N GLY A 16 9.09 6.28 -7.12
CA GLY A 16 9.40 6.22 -8.54
C GLY A 16 8.15 6.40 -9.40
N LYS A 17 8.34 6.80 -10.66
CA LYS A 17 7.23 6.87 -11.62
C LYS A 17 6.63 5.46 -11.78
N ASN A 18 5.30 5.37 -11.65
CA ASN A 18 4.56 4.11 -11.75
C ASN A 18 4.96 3.03 -10.71
N SER A 19 5.41 3.42 -9.52
CA SER A 19 5.75 2.48 -8.43
C SER A 19 4.63 1.48 -8.09
N LEU A 20 3.36 1.86 -8.26
CA LEU A 20 2.22 0.96 -8.05
C LEU A 20 2.27 -0.31 -8.93
N LEU A 21 2.90 -0.27 -10.10
CA LEU A 21 3.07 -1.46 -10.95
C LEU A 21 4.02 -2.50 -10.35
N GLN A 22 4.76 -2.14 -9.30
CA GLN A 22 5.69 -3.01 -8.58
C GLN A 22 5.21 -3.33 -7.17
N PHE A 23 3.96 -2.99 -6.82
CA PHE A 23 3.45 -3.12 -5.45
C PHE A 23 3.62 -4.53 -4.88
N HIS A 24 3.14 -5.56 -5.60
CA HIS A 24 3.26 -6.95 -5.14
C HIS A 24 4.72 -7.33 -4.84
N LYS A 25 5.63 -7.09 -5.79
CA LYS A 25 7.07 -7.37 -5.62
C LYS A 25 7.66 -6.70 -4.37
N GLU A 26 7.25 -5.48 -4.07
CA GLU A 26 7.79 -4.75 -2.92
C GLU A 26 7.24 -5.25 -1.57
N MET A 27 6.06 -5.86 -1.59
CA MET A 27 5.28 -6.15 -0.39
C MET A 27 5.06 -7.65 -0.15
N GLU A 28 5.36 -8.54 -1.10
CA GLU A 28 5.08 -10.00 -1.08
C GLU A 28 5.49 -10.70 0.23
N SER A 29 6.53 -10.20 0.90
CA SER A 29 6.95 -10.69 2.22
C SER A 29 5.91 -10.53 3.34
N LEU A 30 4.85 -9.76 3.12
CA LEU A 30 3.82 -9.45 4.12
C LEU A 30 2.62 -10.40 4.10
N GLY A 31 2.52 -11.28 3.09
CA GLY A 31 1.45 -12.27 2.96
C GLY A 31 0.78 -12.25 1.59
N ASP A 32 -0.31 -13.00 1.48
CA ASP A 32 -1.03 -13.29 0.23
C ASP A 32 -2.48 -12.76 0.21
N LYS A 33 -2.91 -12.06 1.28
CA LYS A 33 -4.25 -11.47 1.42
C LYS A 33 -4.16 -9.98 1.66
N TRP A 34 -4.79 -9.21 0.78
CA TRP A 34 -4.62 -7.77 0.67
C TRP A 34 -5.96 -7.06 0.83
N LEU A 35 -6.00 -6.07 1.73
CA LEU A 35 -7.10 -5.14 1.86
C LEU A 35 -6.62 -3.73 1.44
N PHE A 36 -7.12 -3.25 0.31
CA PHE A 36 -6.87 -1.91 -0.18
C PHE A 36 -8.02 -0.99 0.21
N ILE A 37 -7.68 0.07 0.96
CA ILE A 37 -8.66 1.08 1.40
C ILE A 37 -8.28 2.40 0.75
N CYS A 38 -9.18 2.97 -0.05
CA CYS A 38 -8.95 4.28 -0.65
C CYS A 38 -10.26 5.00 -0.98
N SER A 39 -10.20 6.31 -1.21
CA SER A 39 -11.37 7.05 -1.68
C SER A 39 -11.83 6.54 -3.05
N ARG A 40 -13.07 6.86 -3.43
CA ARG A 40 -13.60 6.50 -4.76
C ARG A 40 -12.75 7.01 -5.91
N SER A 41 -12.19 8.22 -5.80
CA SER A 41 -11.29 8.76 -6.83
C SER A 41 -9.94 8.07 -6.81
N GLY A 42 -9.37 7.78 -5.62
CA GLY A 42 -8.15 7.00 -5.47
C GLY A 42 -8.26 5.65 -6.17
N TYR A 43 -9.33 4.90 -5.87
CA TYR A 43 -9.63 3.61 -6.50
C TYR A 43 -9.58 3.71 -8.03
N LYS A 44 -10.32 4.65 -8.62
CA LYS A 44 -10.38 4.84 -10.08
C LYS A 44 -9.01 5.12 -10.71
N MET A 45 -8.09 5.76 -9.99
CA MET A 45 -6.77 6.11 -10.53
C MET A 45 -5.73 4.99 -10.35
N THR A 46 -5.88 4.16 -9.31
CA THR A 46 -4.82 3.23 -8.89
C THR A 46 -5.15 1.77 -9.13
N HIS A 47 -6.44 1.40 -9.19
CA HIS A 47 -6.89 0.01 -9.26
C HIS A 47 -6.18 -0.79 -10.36
N ASP A 48 -6.23 -0.31 -11.61
CA ASP A 48 -5.63 -1.01 -12.75
C ASP A 48 -4.11 -1.24 -12.59
N LYS A 49 -3.39 -0.26 -12.01
CA LYS A 49 -1.94 -0.39 -11.80
C LYS A 49 -1.63 -1.38 -10.67
N ILE A 50 -2.46 -1.39 -9.63
CA ILE A 50 -2.32 -2.33 -8.52
C ILE A 50 -2.61 -3.74 -9.03
N GLU A 51 -3.76 -3.98 -9.67
CA GLU A 51 -4.10 -5.30 -10.24
C GLU A 51 -3.03 -5.80 -11.20
N LYS A 52 -2.50 -4.93 -12.06
CA LYS A 52 -1.38 -5.29 -12.95
C LYS A 52 -0.13 -5.73 -12.19
N SER A 53 0.13 -5.19 -11.00
CA SER A 53 1.28 -5.62 -10.19
C SER A 53 1.13 -7.06 -9.66
N PHE A 54 -0.09 -7.58 -9.58
CA PHE A 54 -0.40 -8.94 -9.14
C PHE A 54 -0.58 -9.93 -10.30
N GLU A 55 -0.31 -9.53 -11.55
CA GLU A 55 -0.48 -10.39 -12.71
C GLU A 55 0.33 -11.69 -12.57
N GLY A 56 -0.34 -12.85 -12.71
CA GLY A 56 0.26 -14.16 -12.54
C GLY A 56 0.31 -14.69 -11.10
N THR A 57 -0.22 -13.96 -10.11
CA THR A 57 -0.30 -14.38 -8.71
C THR A 57 -1.68 -14.94 -8.36
N GLN A 58 -1.77 -15.72 -7.28
CA GLN A 58 -3.03 -16.25 -6.75
C GLN A 58 -3.50 -15.52 -5.48
N ASP A 59 -2.84 -14.42 -5.14
CA ASP A 59 -3.15 -13.60 -3.98
C ASP A 59 -4.61 -13.14 -3.98
N VAL A 60 -5.17 -12.90 -2.80
CA VAL A 60 -6.54 -12.42 -2.63
C VAL A 60 -6.51 -10.92 -2.39
N ARG A 61 -7.31 -10.16 -3.16
CA ARG A 61 -7.39 -8.69 -3.05
C ARG A 61 -8.82 -8.26 -2.82
N GLN A 62 -9.05 -7.49 -1.75
CA GLN A 62 -10.31 -6.83 -1.46
C GLN A 62 -10.10 -5.32 -1.50
N TYR A 63 -11.09 -4.60 -2.02
CA TYR A 63 -11.07 -3.15 -2.13
C TYR A 63 -12.26 -2.54 -1.42
N GLU A 64 -11.98 -1.62 -0.50
CA GLU A 64 -13.01 -0.92 0.26
C GLU A 64 -12.92 0.59 0.00
N ILE A 65 -14.08 1.19 -0.27
CA ILE A 65 -14.18 2.63 -0.50
C ILE A 65 -14.24 3.35 0.83
N PHE A 66 -13.21 4.16 1.09
CA PHE A 66 -13.16 5.02 2.27
C PHE A 66 -14.09 6.23 2.11
N GLY A 67 -14.95 6.44 3.11
CA GLY A 67 -15.93 7.54 3.15
C GLY A 67 -15.34 8.94 3.39
N GLY A 68 -14.04 9.05 3.64
CA GLY A 68 -13.34 10.33 3.80
C GLY A 68 -13.24 10.83 5.25
N VAL A 69 -13.83 10.13 6.22
CA VAL A 69 -13.77 10.49 7.64
C VAL A 69 -13.20 9.31 8.43
N SER A 70 -12.09 9.56 9.15
CA SER A 70 -11.57 8.64 10.16
C SER A 70 -12.20 9.02 11.50
N SER A 71 -13.28 8.33 11.89
CA SER A 71 -14.21 8.79 12.91
C SER A 71 -13.83 8.46 14.36
N THR A 72 -12.85 7.59 14.58
CA THR A 72 -12.49 7.02 15.90
C THR A 72 -11.00 7.17 16.21
N GLY A 73 -10.41 8.30 15.79
CA GLY A 73 -8.97 8.59 15.89
C GLY A 73 -8.31 8.24 17.22
#